data_AF-A0A7Y7CDF7-F1
#
_entry.id   AF-A0A7Y7CDF7-F1
#
_cell.length_a   1.000
_cell.length_b   1.000
_cell.length_c   1.000
_cell.angle_alpha   90.00
_cell.angle_beta   90.00
_cell.angle_gamma   90.00
#
_symmetry.space_group_name_H-M   'P 1'
#
loop_
_entity.id
_entity.type
_entity.pdbx_description
1 polymer ?
#
loop_
_entity_poly.entity_id
_entity_poly.type
_entity_poly.pdbx_seq_one_letter_code
_entity_poly.pdbx_strand_id
1 'polypeptide(L)'
;MDLFTSPLLERLASARHILIAGGGGGFDVFSGLPLYFRLRELGKTVTLANLSFTHLEALKDTRTPWEMHAIIETFRAPLAIRPWKDMPV
;
A
#
# COMPACT_ATOMS: atom_id res chain seq x y z
N MET A 1 -17.11 -20.62 -4.29
CA MET A 1 -16.85 -19.32 -3.66
C MET A 1 -18.14 -18.94 -2.97
N ASP A 2 -18.18 -19.07 -1.65
CA ASP A 2 -19.34 -18.69 -0.87
C ASP A 2 -19.35 -17.15 -0.73
N LEU A 3 -20.54 -16.54 -0.78
CA LEU A 3 -20.70 -15.08 -0.72
C LEU A 3 -20.43 -14.54 0.69
N PHE A 4 -20.48 -15.40 1.70
CA PHE A 4 -20.26 -15.02 3.10
C PHE A 4 -18.82 -15.19 3.57
N THR A 5 -17.97 -15.83 2.77
CA THR A 5 -16.54 -16.02 3.04
C THR A 5 -15.71 -15.08 2.20
N SER A 6 -14.91 -14.23 2.85
CA SER A 6 -13.96 -13.36 2.16
C SER A 6 -12.64 -14.11 1.93
N PRO A 7 -12.25 -14.40 0.68
CA PRO A 7 -11.00 -15.10 0.39
C PRO A 7 -9.77 -14.32 0.85
N LEU A 8 -9.89 -12.99 0.93
CA LEU A 8 -8.86 -12.12 1.47
C LEU A 8 -8.66 -12.40 2.97
N LEU A 9 -9.75 -12.45 3.74
CA LEU A 9 -9.68 -12.68 5.18
C LEU A 9 -9.16 -14.08 5.51
N GLU A 10 -9.53 -15.09 4.72
CA GLU A 10 -9.01 -16.45 4.85
C GLU A 10 -7.50 -16.50 4.65
N ARG A 11 -6.98 -15.86 3.59
CA ARG A 11 -5.53 -15.75 3.36
C ARG A 11 -4.83 -15.00 4.49
N LEU A 12 -5.43 -13.93 5.00
CA LEU A 12 -4.87 -13.16 6.11
C LEU A 12 -4.91 -13.92 7.43
N ALA A 13 -5.85 -14.84 7.63
CA ALA A 13 -5.98 -15.64 8.85
C ALA A 13 -4.70 -16.44 9.12
N SER A 14 -4.18 -17.15 8.11
CA SER A 14 -2.91 -17.90 8.19
C SER A 14 -1.65 -17.02 8.10
N ALA A 15 -1.75 -15.79 7.61
CA ALA A 15 -0.61 -14.91 7.45
C ALA A 15 -0.10 -14.37 8.79
N ARG A 16 1.23 -14.42 8.98
CA ARG A 16 1.92 -13.95 10.19
C ARG A 16 2.61 -12.60 10.00
N HIS A 17 3.16 -12.39 8.80
CA HIS A 17 3.84 -11.17 8.38
C HIS A 17 3.11 -10.61 7.17
N ILE A 18 2.69 -9.35 7.25
CA ILE A 18 1.81 -8.73 6.26
C ILE A 18 2.39 -7.38 5.85
N LEU A 19 2.58 -7.19 4.55
CA LEU A 19 2.92 -5.89 3.97
C LEU A 19 1.65 -5.24 3.44
N ILE A 20 1.29 -4.07 3.97
CA ILE A 20 0.23 -3.23 3.42
C ILE A 20 0.92 -2.16 2.58
N ALA A 21 0.87 -2.33 1.26
CA ALA A 21 1.38 -1.36 0.30
C ALA A 21 0.27 -0.38 -0.11
N GLY A 22 0.49 0.92 0.07
CA GLY A 22 -0.52 1.96 -0.15
C GLY A 22 -0.94 2.68 1.13
N GLY A 23 -0.04 3.48 1.73
CA GLY A 23 -0.30 4.38 2.87
C GLY A 23 0.07 5.86 2.62
N GLY A 24 -0.12 6.37 1.40
CA GLY A 24 0.50 7.63 0.93
C GLY A 24 -0.31 8.89 1.19
N GLY A 25 -1.48 8.76 1.80
CA GLY A 25 -2.47 9.83 1.95
C GLY A 25 -3.80 9.49 1.25
N GLY A 26 -4.83 10.31 1.45
CA GLY A 26 -6.14 10.10 0.81
C GLY A 26 -6.79 8.75 1.18
N PHE A 27 -7.29 8.02 0.20
CA PHE A 27 -8.04 6.77 0.42
C PHE A 27 -7.19 5.66 1.07
N ASP A 28 -5.90 5.60 0.73
CA ASP A 28 -4.91 4.68 1.33
C ASP A 28 -4.89 4.74 2.87
N VAL A 29 -5.07 5.94 3.44
CA VAL A 29 -5.13 6.13 4.90
C VAL A 29 -6.43 5.55 5.45
N PHE A 30 -7.56 5.83 4.79
CA PHE A 30 -8.87 5.37 5.21
C PHE A 30 -9.03 3.85 5.11
N SER A 31 -8.46 3.21 4.08
CA SER A 31 -8.54 1.76 3.93
C SER A 31 -7.40 1.02 4.63
N GLY A 32 -6.19 1.57 4.61
CA GLY A 32 -4.98 0.92 5.10
C GLY A 32 -4.84 0.92 6.62
N LEU A 33 -5.15 2.04 7.28
CA LEU A 33 -4.99 2.14 8.74
C LEU A 33 -5.95 1.24 9.53
N PRO A 34 -7.27 1.19 9.25
CA PRO A 34 -8.16 0.28 9.97
C PRO A 34 -7.72 -1.18 9.84
N LEU A 35 -7.27 -1.58 8.65
CA LEU A 35 -6.75 -2.92 8.40
C LEU A 35 -5.44 -3.16 9.17
N TYR A 36 -4.52 -2.21 9.18
CA TYR A 36 -3.28 -2.27 9.95
C TYR A 36 -3.55 -2.50 11.44
N PHE A 37 -4.37 -1.64 12.06
CA PHE A 37 -4.67 -1.75 13.49
C PHE A 37 -5.34 -3.08 13.83
N ARG A 38 -6.33 -3.49 13.03
CA ARG A 38 -7.04 -4.74 13.30
C ARG A 38 -6.14 -5.97 13.18
N LEU A 39 -5.26 -6.01 12.20
CA LEU A 39 -4.30 -7.13 12.04
C LEU A 39 -3.26 -7.15 13.17
N ARG A 40 -2.83 -5.98 13.65
CA ARG A 40 -1.93 -5.86 14.81
C ARG A 40 -2.58 -6.35 16.11
N GLU A 41 -3.86 -6.02 16.34
CA GLU A 41 -4.63 -6.54 17.47
C GLU A 41 -4.74 -8.07 17.46
N LEU A 42 -4.81 -8.66 16.26
CA LEU A 42 -4.78 -10.12 16.06
C LEU A 42 -3.37 -10.73 16.24
N GLY A 43 -2.41 -9.97 16.75
CA GLY A 43 -1.05 -10.45 17.05
C GLY A 43 -0.14 -10.59 15.83
N LYS A 44 -0.53 -10.05 14.67
CA LYS A 44 0.25 -10.17 13.43
C LYS A 44 1.35 -9.12 13.37
N THR A 45 2.43 -9.44 12.67
CA THR A 45 3.46 -8.45 12.30
C THR A 45 3.04 -7.79 11.00
N VAL A 46 2.80 -6.48 11.04
CA VAL A 46 2.31 -5.73 9.89
C VAL A 46 3.28 -4.59 9.59
N THR A 47 3.69 -4.48 8.34
CA THR A 47 4.57 -3.42 7.83
C THR A 47 3.77 -2.56 6.86
N LEU A 48 3.82 -1.25 7.04
CA LEU A 48 3.27 -0.28 6.08
C LEU A 48 4.35 0.07 5.06
N ALA A 49 4.00 0.03 3.78
CA ALA A 49 4.84 0.54 2.71
C ALA A 49 4.04 1.49 1.83
N ASN A 50 4.70 2.51 1.30
CA ASN A 50 4.09 3.39 0.32
C ASN A 50 5.16 3.98 -0.60
N LEU A 51 4.80 4.15 -1.89
CA LEU A 51 5.69 4.74 -2.88
C LEU A 51 6.00 6.22 -2.56
N SER A 52 5.03 6.98 -2.06
CA SER A 52 5.22 8.35 -1.60
C SER A 52 6.24 8.48 -0.46
N PHE A 53 6.53 7.42 0.31
CA PHE A 53 7.59 7.45 1.33
C PHE A 53 9.01 7.47 0.73
N THR A 54 9.18 7.18 -0.56
CA THR A 54 10.51 7.14 -1.20
C THR A 54 10.94 8.47 -1.84
N HIS A 55 10.01 9.40 -2.09
CA HIS A 55 10.29 10.68 -2.77
C HIS A 55 9.66 11.90 -2.09
N LEU A 56 9.49 11.88 -0.77
CA LEU A 56 8.92 13.01 -0.02
C LEU A 56 9.64 14.34 -0.26
N GLU A 57 10.97 14.29 -0.44
CA GLU A 57 11.79 15.47 -0.73
C GLU A 57 11.39 16.16 -2.04
N ALA A 58 10.97 15.39 -3.05
CA ALA A 58 10.50 15.93 -4.32
C ALA A 58 9.08 16.52 -4.23
N LEU A 59 8.34 16.22 -3.16
CA LEU A 59 6.99 16.73 -2.91
C LEU A 59 6.98 17.98 -2.00
N LYS A 60 8.12 18.35 -1.40
CA LYS A 60 8.21 19.38 -0.34
C LYS A 60 7.68 20.76 -0.75
N ASP A 61 7.80 21.11 -2.03
CA ASP A 61 7.43 22.42 -2.57
C ASP A 61 6.02 22.44 -3.20
N THR A 62 5.32 21.30 -3.15
CA THR A 62 3.94 21.20 -3.65
C THR A 62 2.98 21.90 -2.68
N ARG A 63 2.12 22.75 -3.21
CA ARG A 63 1.14 23.54 -2.45
C ARG A 63 -0.27 23.07 -2.69
N THR A 64 -0.50 22.32 -3.78
CA THR A 64 -1.81 21.79 -4.14
C THR A 64 -1.76 20.28 -4.42
N PRO A 65 -2.89 19.57 -4.25
CA PRO A 65 -3.01 18.17 -4.64
C PRO A 65 -2.68 17.91 -6.13
N TRP A 66 -2.92 18.88 -7.01
CA TRP A 66 -2.66 18.77 -8.44
C TRP A 66 -1.16 18.83 -8.77
N GLU A 67 -0.41 19.69 -8.08
CA GLU A 67 1.05 19.75 -8.19
C GLU A 67 1.69 18.47 -7.65
N MET A 68 1.19 17.97 -6.52
CA MET A 68 1.60 16.68 -5.97
C MET A 68 1.34 15.54 -6.95
N HIS A 69 0.15 15.48 -7.56
CA HIS A 69 -0.19 14.48 -8.57
C HIS A 69 0.75 14.54 -9.78
N ALA A 70 1.03 15.73 -10.32
CA ALA A 70 1.93 15.89 -11.45
C ALA A 70 3.35 15.36 -11.16
N ILE A 71 3.91 15.65 -9.98
CA ILE A 71 5.22 15.14 -9.57
C ILE A 71 5.16 13.61 -9.37
N ILE A 72 4.10 13.08 -8.77
CA ILE A 72 3.92 11.63 -8.62
C ILE A 72 3.89 10.91 -9.98
N GLU A 73 3.23 11.48 -10.98
CA GLU A 73 3.19 10.91 -12.34
C GLU A 73 4.58 10.89 -13.00
N THR A 74 5.50 11.79 -12.64
CA THR A 74 6.89 11.73 -13.12
C THR A 74 7.65 10.50 -12.60
N PHE A 75 7.34 10.01 -11.39
CA PHE A 75 7.91 8.76 -10.86
C PHE A 75 7.26 7.51 -11.47
N ARG A 76 6.05 7.66 -12.04
CA ARG A 76 5.32 6.57 -12.69
C ARG A 76 5.77 6.34 -14.13
N ALA A 77 6.42 7.32 -14.77
CA ALA A 77 7.12 7.12 -16.04
C ALA A 77 8.21 6.03 -15.88
N PRO A 78 8.41 5.19 -16.92
CA PRO A 78 8.40 3.75 -16.79
C PRO A 78 9.49 3.22 -15.86
N LEU A 79 9.09 2.79 -14.67
CA LEU A 79 9.78 1.71 -13.98
C LEU A 79 9.68 0.46 -14.86
N ALA A 80 10.72 0.22 -15.67
CA ALA A 80 10.83 -0.95 -16.54
C ALA A 80 10.79 -2.29 -15.77
N ILE A 81 10.99 -2.21 -14.45
CA ILE A 81 11.06 -3.34 -13.55
C ILE A 81 9.64 -3.64 -13.06
N ARG A 82 9.09 -4.76 -13.50
CA ARG A 82 7.87 -5.35 -12.94
C ARG A 82 8.28 -6.55 -12.09
N PRO A 83 8.84 -6.35 -10.88
CA PRO A 83 9.40 -7.43 -10.08
C PRO A 83 8.39 -8.55 -9.76
N TRP A 84 7.09 -8.24 -9.78
CA TRP A 84 6.02 -9.23 -9.62
C TRP A 84 5.86 -10.21 -10.79
N LYS A 85 6.39 -9.90 -11.98
CA LYS A 85 6.41 -10.83 -13.12
C LYS A 85 7.39 -11.99 -12.91
N ASP A 86 8.43 -11.75 -12.12
CA ASP A 86 9.50 -12.71 -11.83
C ASP A 86 9.29 -13.41 -10.47
N MET A 87 8.20 -13.09 -9.76
CA MET A 87 7.85 -13.80 -8.54
C MET A 87 7.20 -15.14 -8.91
N PRO A 88 7.72 -16.27 -8.39
CA PRO A 88 7.08 -17.56 -8.61
C PRO A 88 5.71 -17.56 -7.90
N VAL A 89 4.65 -17.81 -8.69
CA VAL A 89 3.31 -18.14 -8.19
C VAL A 89 3.25 -19.60 -7.74
#